data_AF-A0A3R5UTM6-F1
#
_entry.id   AF-A0A3R5UTM6-F1
#
_cell.length_a   1.000
_cell.length_b   1.000
_cell.length_c   1.000
_cell.angle_alpha   90.00
_cell.angle_beta   90.00
_cell.angle_gamma   90.00
#
_symmetry.space_group_name_H-M   'P 1'
#
loop_
_entity.id
_entity.type
_entity.pdbx_description
1 polymer ?
#
loop_
_entity_poly.entity_id
_entity_poly.type
_entity_poly.pdbx_seq_one_letter_code
_entity_poly.pdbx_strand_id
1 'polypeptide(L)'
;MANKNNARRSTEILSLIIVFLWLGNSCGSNKKPPLSKIYTDVIWRLDSLKTPDNYDSNEMLPLSEVRKSFNIKGGKLFNKENNTIVSNISLLLRINKNLTGMDVKIKNGLPYEAYCDFSNGIMCRKDIFYDSKGNIVFYSVENYTVIFKKGCGYWKDFYNEGHLKEEGEVKNNYKVGQWKYYNKNGEIDSLKVYSVKDSVDVRFPHCIFNKKEPCY
;
A
#
# COMPACT_ATOMS: atom_id res chain seq x y z
N MET A 1 51.27 -24.72 31.47
CA MET A 1 50.18 -25.39 30.75
C MET A 1 49.12 -24.35 30.37
N ALA A 2 48.64 -24.45 29.12
CA ALA A 2 47.37 -24.00 28.54
C ALA A 2 46.28 -23.41 29.48
N ASN A 3 45.31 -22.59 29.08
CA ASN A 3 44.96 -21.84 27.86
C ASN A 3 43.58 -21.18 28.16
N LYS A 4 43.38 -19.94 27.71
CA LYS A 4 42.14 -19.30 27.20
C LYS A 4 40.80 -19.31 27.97
N ASN A 5 40.27 -18.08 28.06
CA ASN A 5 38.96 -17.60 27.60
C ASN A 5 37.66 -18.03 28.33
N ASN A 6 36.91 -17.07 28.86
CA ASN A 6 35.76 -16.40 28.19
C ASN A 6 34.93 -15.66 29.26
N ALA A 7 34.83 -14.33 29.19
CA ALA A 7 33.77 -13.61 28.50
C ALA A 7 32.38 -13.71 29.17
N ARG A 8 32.03 -12.69 29.97
CA ARG A 8 30.65 -12.22 30.10
C ARG A 8 30.66 -10.72 30.40
N ARG A 9 30.87 -9.92 29.35
CA ARG A 9 30.72 -8.46 29.38
C ARG A 9 29.28 -8.17 28.98
N SER A 10 28.44 -7.82 29.95
CA SER A 10 27.10 -7.29 29.72
C SER A 10 27.23 -5.97 28.96
N THR A 11 26.76 -5.95 27.73
CA THR A 11 26.64 -4.73 26.93
C THR A 11 25.18 -4.28 26.99
N GLU A 12 24.98 -3.14 27.63
CA GLU A 12 23.74 -2.39 27.61
C GLU A 12 23.46 -1.92 26.18
N ILE A 13 22.25 -2.15 25.69
CA ILE A 13 21.74 -1.46 24.50
C ILE A 13 20.94 -0.27 25.01
N LEU A 14 21.62 0.87 25.12
CA LEU A 14 21.02 2.18 25.31
C LEU A 14 20.24 2.54 24.04
N SER A 15 18.91 2.51 24.13
CA SER A 15 18.01 3.08 23.13
C SER A 15 18.25 4.59 23.04
N LEU A 16 18.78 5.05 21.92
CA LEU A 16 19.01 6.47 21.62
C LEU A 16 17.66 7.20 21.52
N ILE A 17 17.28 7.90 22.61
CA ILE A 17 16.30 8.98 22.57
C ILE A 17 17.07 10.25 22.17
N ILE A 18 16.94 10.67 20.92
CA ILE A 18 17.50 11.95 20.46
C ILE A 18 16.54 13.05 20.88
N VAL A 19 16.86 13.74 21.98
CA VAL A 19 16.23 15.01 22.36
C VAL A 19 16.92 16.13 21.57
N PHE A 20 16.23 16.70 20.59
CA PHE A 20 16.68 17.93 19.93
C PHE A 20 16.39 19.13 20.82
N LEU A 21 17.42 19.69 21.45
CA LEU A 21 17.40 21.04 22.00
C LEU A 21 17.55 22.04 20.84
N TRP A 22 16.50 22.78 20.53
CA TRP A 22 16.55 23.90 19.59
C TRP A 22 16.78 25.21 20.37
N LEU A 23 17.98 25.76 20.26
CA LEU A 23 18.25 27.18 20.51
C LEU A 23 18.37 27.88 19.15
N GLY A 24 17.59 28.96 18.96
CA GLY A 24 17.91 30.02 18.00
C GLY A 24 17.08 30.06 16.71
N ASN A 25 16.10 30.97 16.70
CA ASN A 25 15.72 31.88 15.61
C ASN A 25 15.84 31.39 14.15
N SER A 26 14.70 31.09 13.52
CA SER A 26 14.21 31.90 12.40
C SER A 26 12.72 31.62 12.18
N CYS A 27 11.95 32.68 11.94
CA CYS A 27 10.57 32.59 11.50
C CYS A 27 10.59 32.19 10.01
N GLY A 28 10.88 30.92 9.74
CA GLY A 28 10.75 30.29 8.43
C GLY A 28 9.54 29.37 8.45
N SER A 29 8.73 29.38 7.40
CA SER A 29 7.63 28.44 7.24
C SER A 29 8.12 27.01 7.52
N ASN A 30 7.65 26.40 8.60
CA ASN A 30 7.93 25.00 8.94
C ASN A 30 7.32 24.09 7.86
N LYS A 31 8.01 23.94 6.73
CA LYS A 31 7.66 22.92 5.74
C LYS A 31 8.01 21.59 6.38
N LYS A 32 6.99 20.82 6.76
CA LYS A 32 7.15 19.43 7.17
C LYS A 32 7.98 18.72 6.08
N PRO A 33 9.01 17.94 6.44
CA PRO A 33 9.83 17.28 5.43
C PRO A 33 8.99 16.26 4.63
N PRO A 34 9.42 15.90 3.41
CA PRO A 34 8.69 14.95 2.56
C PRO A 34 8.44 13.63 3.31
N LEU A 35 7.20 13.13 3.26
CA LEU A 35 6.83 11.86 3.90
C LEU A 35 7.76 10.69 3.53
N SER A 36 8.21 10.60 2.28
CA SER A 36 9.11 9.55 1.84
C SER A 36 10.57 9.71 2.27
N LYS A 37 10.97 10.86 2.85
CA LYS A 37 12.31 11.06 3.42
C LYS A 37 12.37 10.75 4.91
N ILE A 38 11.24 10.79 5.60
CA ILE A 38 11.17 10.63 7.06
C ILE A 38 10.70 9.22 7.44
N TYR A 39 9.76 8.65 6.69
CA TYR A 39 9.08 7.43 7.13
C TYR A 39 9.31 6.27 6.15
N THR A 40 9.68 5.12 6.71
CA THR A 40 9.62 3.82 6.03
C THR A 40 8.18 3.36 5.81
N ASP A 41 7.25 3.90 6.61
CA ASP A 41 5.85 3.51 6.69
C ASP A 41 4.95 4.75 6.69
N VAL A 42 3.97 4.82 5.80
CA VAL A 42 2.96 5.88 5.77
C VAL A 42 1.64 5.31 6.23
N ILE A 43 1.20 5.74 7.42
CA ILE A 43 -0.11 5.38 7.95
C ILE A 43 -1.11 6.44 7.50
N TRP A 44 -2.26 5.96 7.06
CA TRP A 44 -3.29 6.81 6.47
C TRP A 44 -4.68 6.21 6.56
N ARG A 45 -5.67 7.07 6.34
CA ARG A 45 -7.08 6.72 6.45
C ARG A 45 -7.93 7.39 5.41
N LEU A 46 -9.17 6.90 5.28
CA LEU A 46 -10.20 7.61 4.53
C LEU A 46 -10.43 9.00 5.11
N ASP A 47 -10.65 9.98 4.24
CA ASP A 47 -10.90 11.37 4.64
C ASP A 47 -12.14 11.49 5.56
N SER A 48 -13.11 10.57 5.44
CA SER A 48 -14.32 10.51 6.27
C SER A 48 -14.10 10.02 7.71
N LEU A 49 -12.93 9.46 8.01
CA LEU A 49 -12.61 8.94 9.33
C LEU A 49 -11.89 10.00 10.17
N LYS A 50 -12.19 10.04 11.46
CA LYS A 50 -11.42 10.82 12.44
C LYS A 50 -10.13 10.10 12.80
N THR A 51 -9.13 10.86 13.26
CA THR A 51 -7.95 10.25 13.90
C THR A 51 -8.43 9.62 15.19
N PRO A 52 -8.14 8.34 15.45
CA PRO A 52 -8.33 7.78 16.77
C PRO A 52 -7.56 8.59 17.82
N ASP A 53 -8.10 8.70 19.02
CA ASP A 53 -7.47 9.49 20.10
C ASP A 53 -6.07 8.97 20.50
N ASN A 54 -5.77 7.72 20.19
CA ASN A 54 -4.48 7.07 20.47
C ASN A 54 -3.43 7.23 19.35
N TYR A 55 -3.70 8.04 18.31
CA TYR A 55 -2.75 8.32 17.22
C TYR A 55 -2.58 9.84 17.04
N ASP A 56 -1.35 10.31 16.78
CA ASP A 56 -1.17 11.69 16.34
C ASP A 56 -1.73 11.85 14.92
N SER A 57 -2.47 12.93 14.69
CA SER A 57 -2.88 13.41 13.37
C SER A 57 -1.75 13.53 12.35
N ASN A 58 -0.51 13.72 12.80
CA ASN A 58 0.69 13.77 11.97
C ASN A 58 1.23 12.39 11.59
N GLU A 59 0.90 11.35 12.37
CA GLU A 59 1.28 9.97 12.13
C GLU A 59 0.29 9.26 11.21
N MET A 60 -1.00 9.61 11.31
CA MET A 60 -2.07 9.02 10.51
C MET A 60 -2.73 10.07 9.60
N LEU A 61 -2.29 10.12 8.35
CA LEU A 61 -2.72 11.15 7.40
C LEU A 61 -4.04 10.81 6.70
N PRO A 62 -4.89 11.79 6.38
CA PRO A 62 -6.03 11.56 5.51
C PRO A 62 -5.55 11.29 4.07
N LEU A 63 -6.30 10.47 3.32
CA LEU A 63 -6.00 10.03 1.96
C LEU A 63 -5.72 11.20 1.01
N SER A 64 -6.46 12.29 1.16
CA SER A 64 -6.27 13.54 0.42
C SER A 64 -4.87 14.15 0.58
N GLU A 65 -4.26 14.08 1.77
CA GLU A 65 -2.89 14.58 2.00
C GLU A 65 -1.85 13.63 1.41
N VAL A 66 -2.00 12.31 1.57
CA VAL A 66 -1.05 11.35 0.99
C VAL A 66 -1.02 11.43 -0.54
N ARG A 67 -2.17 11.68 -1.16
CA ARG A 67 -2.27 11.93 -2.61
C ARG A 67 -1.49 13.18 -3.06
N LYS A 68 -1.15 14.11 -2.17
CA LYS A 68 -0.27 15.25 -2.52
C LYS A 68 1.21 14.82 -2.57
N SER A 69 1.58 13.75 -1.88
CA SER A 69 2.95 13.26 -1.81
C SER A 69 3.32 12.32 -2.95
N PHE A 70 2.36 11.59 -3.53
CA PHE A 70 2.66 10.54 -4.51
C PHE A 70 1.83 10.62 -5.80
N ASN A 71 2.39 10.11 -6.89
CA ASN A 71 1.68 9.79 -8.14
C ASN A 71 2.24 8.54 -8.83
N ILE A 72 1.45 7.99 -9.74
CA ILE A 72 1.89 6.95 -10.65
C ILE A 72 2.34 7.58 -11.97
N LYS A 73 3.55 7.24 -12.43
CA LYS A 73 4.06 7.56 -13.78
C LYS A 73 4.64 6.29 -14.39
N GLY A 74 4.23 5.95 -15.62
CA GLY A 74 4.72 4.75 -16.30
C GLY A 74 4.52 3.46 -15.48
N GLY A 75 3.45 3.38 -14.70
CA GLY A 75 3.17 2.21 -13.87
C GLY A 75 3.99 2.08 -12.59
N LYS A 76 4.73 3.12 -12.19
CA LYS A 76 5.53 3.14 -10.95
C LYS A 76 5.11 4.30 -10.06
N LEU A 77 5.23 4.11 -8.75
CA LEU A 77 5.02 5.13 -7.74
C LEU A 77 6.22 6.08 -7.66
N PHE A 78 5.93 7.37 -7.73
CA PHE A 78 6.89 8.47 -7.60
C PHE A 78 6.54 9.37 -6.42
N ASN A 79 7.56 9.92 -5.78
CA ASN A 79 7.41 11.08 -4.91
C ASN A 79 7.22 12.32 -5.80
N LYS A 80 6.16 13.10 -5.52
CA LYS A 80 5.80 14.30 -6.29
C LYS A 80 6.73 15.48 -6.08
N GLU A 81 7.29 15.64 -4.89
CA GLU A 81 8.12 16.78 -4.51
C GLU A 81 9.45 16.80 -5.29
N ASN A 82 10.10 15.65 -5.39
CA ASN A 82 11.42 15.52 -6.01
C ASN A 82 11.41 14.71 -7.32
N ASN A 83 10.25 14.21 -7.75
CA ASN A 83 10.07 13.42 -8.96
C ASN A 83 10.95 12.16 -9.02
N THR A 84 11.24 11.53 -7.87
CA THR A 84 11.99 10.28 -7.80
C THR A 84 11.09 9.07 -7.62
N ILE A 85 11.49 7.92 -8.15
CA ILE A 85 10.81 6.64 -7.89
C ILE A 85 10.86 6.35 -6.38
N VAL A 86 9.76 5.86 -5.81
CA VAL A 86 9.72 5.39 -4.43
C VAL A 86 10.50 4.08 -4.32
N SER A 87 11.64 4.11 -3.63
CA SER A 87 12.56 2.98 -3.52
C SER A 87 12.02 1.86 -2.62
N ASN A 88 11.55 2.21 -1.41
CA ASN A 88 10.96 1.29 -0.45
C ASN A 88 10.02 2.06 0.50
N ILE A 89 8.77 1.63 0.62
CA ILE A 89 7.80 2.18 1.59
C ILE A 89 6.71 1.15 1.89
N SER A 90 6.16 1.15 3.10
CA SER A 90 4.88 0.50 3.40
C SER A 90 3.77 1.55 3.45
N LEU A 91 2.62 1.26 2.83
CA LEU A 91 1.44 2.12 2.85
C LEU A 91 0.35 1.41 3.67
N LEU A 92 0.00 1.95 4.84
CA LEU A 92 -0.83 1.26 5.84
C LEU A 92 -2.23 1.86 5.91
N LEU A 93 -3.11 1.47 5.00
CA LEU A 93 -4.46 2.00 4.86
C LEU A 93 -5.35 1.52 6.00
N ARG A 94 -6.07 2.45 6.62
CA ARG A 94 -7.06 2.19 7.68
C ARG A 94 -8.42 2.71 7.24
N ILE A 95 -9.39 1.81 7.16
CA ILE A 95 -10.70 2.07 6.53
C ILE A 95 -11.87 2.09 7.52
N ASN A 96 -11.65 1.78 8.80
CA ASN A 96 -12.68 1.90 9.83
C ASN A 96 -12.11 2.21 11.23
N LYS A 97 -13.02 2.37 12.20
CA LYS A 97 -12.70 2.69 13.60
C LYS A 97 -11.85 1.63 14.30
N ASN A 98 -11.91 0.38 13.83
CA ASN A 98 -11.14 -0.73 14.37
C ASN A 98 -9.74 -0.83 13.74
N LEU A 99 -9.36 0.15 12.91
CA LEU A 99 -8.05 0.20 12.26
C LEU A 99 -7.74 -1.01 11.37
N THR A 100 -8.79 -1.67 10.88
CA THR A 100 -8.66 -2.63 9.79
C THR A 100 -8.41 -1.88 8.48
N GLY A 101 -7.81 -2.57 7.51
CA GLY A 101 -7.62 -2.06 6.17
C GLY A 101 -6.57 -2.87 5.42
N MET A 102 -5.65 -2.18 4.74
CA MET A 102 -4.69 -2.85 3.86
C MET A 102 -3.30 -2.24 3.98
N ASP A 103 -2.31 -3.10 4.20
CA ASP A 103 -0.90 -2.72 4.21
C ASP A 103 -0.26 -3.13 2.89
N VAL A 104 0.33 -2.19 2.16
CA VAL A 104 0.93 -2.45 0.85
C VAL A 104 2.40 -2.08 0.88
N LYS A 105 3.27 -3.05 0.59
CA LYS A 105 4.71 -2.82 0.47
C LYS A 105 5.06 -2.51 -0.97
N ILE A 106 5.76 -1.39 -1.14
CA ILE A 106 6.23 -0.89 -2.42
C ILE A 106 7.74 -1.01 -2.47
N LYS A 107 8.28 -1.54 -3.56
CA LYS A 107 9.70 -1.56 -3.86
C LYS A 107 9.94 -1.12 -5.30
N ASN A 108 10.88 -0.19 -5.51
CA ASN A 108 11.19 0.36 -6.83
C ASN A 108 9.94 0.88 -7.59
N GLY A 109 9.01 1.47 -6.85
CA GLY A 109 7.76 2.02 -7.34
C GLY A 109 6.65 0.99 -7.60
N LEU A 110 6.87 -0.30 -7.34
CA LEU A 110 5.89 -1.36 -7.60
C LEU A 110 5.41 -2.03 -6.30
N PRO A 111 4.10 -2.29 -6.14
CA PRO A 111 3.58 -3.10 -5.05
C PRO A 111 4.01 -4.55 -5.21
N TYR A 112 4.65 -5.16 -4.22
CA TYR A 112 5.07 -6.57 -4.34
C TYR A 112 4.38 -7.49 -3.33
N GLU A 113 3.83 -6.91 -2.26
CA GLU A 113 3.17 -7.64 -1.19
C GLU A 113 2.11 -6.73 -0.57
N ALA A 114 0.93 -7.29 -0.29
CA ALA A 114 -0.09 -6.62 0.47
C ALA A 114 -0.75 -7.56 1.47
N TYR A 115 -1.16 -7.00 2.60
CA TYR A 115 -1.87 -7.68 3.68
C TYR A 115 -3.22 -7.01 3.84
N CYS A 116 -4.31 -7.77 3.79
CA CYS A 116 -5.65 -7.22 3.98
C CYS A 116 -6.35 -7.79 5.21
N ASP A 117 -6.88 -6.87 6.01
CA ASP A 117 -7.61 -7.03 7.27
C ASP A 117 -6.94 -7.89 8.36
N PHE A 118 -7.20 -7.48 9.59
CA PHE A 118 -6.63 -8.04 10.82
C PHE A 118 -7.73 -8.58 11.74
N SER A 119 -8.98 -8.69 11.25
CA SER A 119 -10.09 -9.18 12.05
C SER A 119 -9.97 -10.69 12.30
N ASN A 120 -10.08 -11.10 13.56
CA ASN A 120 -10.10 -12.50 14.02
C ASN A 120 -8.84 -13.34 13.72
N GLY A 121 -7.70 -12.70 13.44
CA GLY A 121 -6.42 -13.40 13.18
C GLY A 121 -6.33 -14.05 11.79
N ILE A 122 -7.33 -13.87 10.92
CA ILE A 122 -7.30 -14.33 9.53
C ILE A 122 -6.69 -13.20 8.69
N MET A 123 -5.50 -13.46 8.18
CA MET A 123 -4.72 -12.53 7.37
C MET A 123 -4.82 -12.92 5.90
N CYS A 124 -5.43 -12.06 5.09
CA CYS A 124 -5.31 -12.16 3.64
C CYS A 124 -3.89 -11.71 3.24
N ARG A 125 -3.22 -12.48 2.38
CA ARG A 125 -1.95 -12.09 1.75
C ARG A 125 -2.13 -12.02 0.24
N LYS A 126 -1.59 -10.96 -0.36
CA LYS A 126 -1.52 -10.77 -1.80
C LYS A 126 -0.07 -10.63 -2.22
N ASP A 127 0.37 -11.47 -3.14
CA ASP A 127 1.72 -11.40 -3.70
C ASP A 127 1.64 -11.04 -5.18
N ILE A 128 2.51 -10.13 -5.63
CA ILE A 128 2.59 -9.70 -7.03
C ILE A 128 4.03 -9.76 -7.50
N PHE A 129 4.28 -10.51 -8.57
CA PHE A 129 5.60 -10.57 -9.21
C PHE A 129 5.53 -9.99 -10.62
N TYR A 130 6.65 -9.39 -11.02
CA TYR A 130 6.77 -8.65 -12.26
C TYR A 130 7.94 -9.13 -13.11
N ASP A 131 7.83 -8.91 -14.42
CA ASP A 131 8.98 -8.96 -15.32
C ASP A 131 9.85 -7.69 -15.18
N SER A 132 10.98 -7.65 -15.89
CA SER A 132 11.90 -6.51 -15.88
C SER A 132 11.30 -5.20 -16.43
N LYS A 133 10.16 -5.28 -17.14
CA LYS A 133 9.42 -4.13 -17.68
C LYS A 133 8.30 -3.68 -16.73
N GLY A 134 8.09 -4.38 -15.62
CA GLY A 134 7.04 -4.08 -14.64
C GLY A 134 5.68 -4.68 -15.01
N ASN A 135 5.60 -5.60 -15.97
CA ASN A 135 4.36 -6.32 -16.24
C ASN A 135 4.15 -7.41 -15.21
N ILE A 136 2.92 -7.58 -14.75
CA ILE A 136 2.55 -8.68 -13.88
C ILE A 136 2.86 -9.99 -14.60
N VAL A 137 3.50 -10.90 -13.87
CA VAL A 137 3.79 -12.28 -14.27
C VAL A 137 3.04 -13.24 -13.37
N PHE A 138 2.91 -12.92 -12.09
CA PHE A 138 2.21 -13.77 -11.12
C PHE A 138 1.43 -12.91 -10.14
N TYR A 139 0.25 -13.41 -9.78
CA TYR A 139 -0.58 -12.85 -8.74
C TYR A 139 -1.20 -13.99 -7.93
N SER A 140 -1.17 -13.86 -6.60
CA SER A 140 -1.88 -14.75 -5.69
C SER A 140 -2.63 -13.96 -4.63
N VAL A 141 -3.79 -14.50 -4.25
CA VAL A 141 -4.64 -14.03 -3.15
C VAL A 141 -5.54 -15.18 -2.73
N GLU A 142 -5.69 -15.42 -1.44
CA GLU A 142 -6.42 -16.60 -0.93
C GLU A 142 -5.96 -17.91 -1.62
N ASN A 143 -6.91 -18.71 -2.11
CA ASN A 143 -6.66 -19.92 -2.90
C ASN A 143 -6.57 -19.65 -4.42
N TYR A 144 -6.55 -18.40 -4.85
CA TYR A 144 -6.44 -18.01 -6.25
C TYR A 144 -5.00 -17.71 -6.61
N THR A 145 -4.52 -18.31 -7.69
CA THR A 145 -3.20 -18.06 -8.27
C THR A 145 -3.34 -17.98 -9.78
N VAL A 146 -2.68 -17.01 -10.40
CA VAL A 146 -2.72 -16.80 -11.85
C VAL A 146 -1.37 -16.34 -12.38
N ILE A 147 -1.01 -16.87 -13.55
CA ILE A 147 0.17 -16.45 -14.32
C ILE A 147 -0.31 -15.54 -15.45
N PHE A 148 0.26 -14.35 -15.51
CA PHE A 148 -0.02 -13.35 -16.54
C PHE A 148 0.99 -13.47 -17.67
N LYS A 149 0.51 -13.33 -18.91
CA LYS A 149 1.38 -13.25 -20.11
C LYS A 149 1.62 -11.79 -20.45
N LYS A 150 2.76 -11.25 -20.02
CA LYS A 150 3.13 -9.82 -20.22
C LYS A 150 2.05 -8.87 -19.68
N GLY A 151 1.57 -9.11 -18.45
CA GLY A 151 0.54 -8.27 -17.84
C GLY A 151 -0.86 -8.45 -18.42
N CYS A 152 -1.08 -9.49 -19.24
CA CYS A 152 -2.39 -9.86 -19.74
C CYS A 152 -2.87 -11.17 -19.10
N GLY A 153 -4.10 -11.19 -18.64
CA GLY A 153 -4.68 -12.33 -17.92
C GLY A 153 -6.05 -12.03 -17.35
N TYR A 154 -6.64 -13.02 -16.69
CA TYR A 154 -7.89 -12.86 -15.96
C TYR A 154 -7.60 -12.56 -14.50
N TRP A 155 -8.27 -11.55 -13.95
CA TRP A 155 -8.08 -11.10 -12.57
C TRP A 155 -9.25 -11.54 -11.71
N LYS A 156 -8.95 -11.93 -10.47
CA LYS A 156 -9.92 -12.13 -9.41
C LYS A 156 -9.33 -11.58 -8.12
N ASP A 157 -10.10 -10.82 -7.37
CA ASP A 157 -9.75 -10.41 -6.01
C ASP A 157 -10.89 -10.74 -5.06
N PHE A 158 -10.59 -10.86 -3.77
CA PHE A 158 -11.50 -11.40 -2.77
C PHE A 158 -11.64 -10.44 -1.58
N TYR A 159 -12.74 -10.62 -0.85
CA TYR A 159 -12.90 -10.14 0.53
C TYR A 159 -12.18 -11.09 1.49
N ASN A 160 -11.94 -10.65 2.73
CA ASN A 160 -11.19 -11.42 3.74
C ASN A 160 -11.88 -12.72 4.16
N GLU A 161 -13.17 -12.84 3.88
CA GLU A 161 -13.99 -14.04 4.11
C GLU A 161 -13.90 -15.03 2.93
N GLY A 162 -13.05 -14.76 1.94
CA GLY A 162 -12.86 -15.60 0.74
C GLY A 162 -13.94 -15.41 -0.33
N HIS A 163 -14.93 -14.55 -0.10
CA HIS A 163 -15.93 -14.20 -1.09
C HIS A 163 -15.31 -13.40 -2.24
N LEU A 164 -15.66 -13.75 -3.48
CA LEU A 164 -15.21 -13.03 -4.67
C LEU A 164 -15.65 -11.57 -4.55
N LYS A 165 -14.72 -10.63 -4.78
CA LYS A 165 -14.97 -9.19 -4.70
C LYS A 165 -15.06 -8.56 -6.09
N GLU A 166 -14.14 -8.93 -6.97
CA GLU A 166 -14.14 -8.44 -8.34
C GLU A 166 -13.45 -9.42 -9.28
N GLU A 167 -13.86 -9.40 -10.55
CA GLU A 167 -13.17 -10.13 -11.61
C GLU A 167 -13.32 -9.47 -12.97
N GLY A 168 -12.36 -9.74 -13.87
CA GLY A 168 -12.39 -9.25 -15.24
C GLY A 168 -11.09 -9.43 -16.01
N GLU A 169 -11.10 -8.98 -17.27
CA GLU A 169 -9.91 -9.01 -18.12
C GLU A 169 -8.94 -7.89 -17.78
N VAL A 170 -7.66 -8.25 -17.77
CA VAL A 170 -6.54 -7.32 -17.67
C VAL A 170 -5.72 -7.40 -18.95
N LYS A 171 -5.38 -6.23 -19.51
CA LYS A 171 -4.41 -6.09 -20.61
C LYS A 171 -3.38 -5.04 -20.25
N ASN A 172 -2.10 -5.38 -20.41
CA ASN A 172 -0.97 -4.52 -20.06
C ASN A 172 -1.02 -3.99 -18.61
N ASN A 173 -1.48 -4.80 -17.65
CA ASN A 173 -1.72 -4.46 -16.23
C ASN A 173 -2.93 -3.54 -15.96
N TYR A 174 -3.77 -3.27 -16.95
CA TYR A 174 -4.95 -2.44 -16.78
C TYR A 174 -6.25 -3.21 -16.97
N LYS A 175 -7.28 -2.85 -16.19
CA LYS A 175 -8.67 -3.31 -16.39
C LYS A 175 -9.16 -2.93 -17.79
N VAL A 176 -9.73 -3.90 -18.51
CA VAL A 176 -10.35 -3.69 -19.82
C VAL A 176 -11.65 -4.47 -19.94
N GLY A 177 -12.57 -3.97 -20.78
CA GLY A 177 -13.82 -4.66 -21.06
C GLY A 177 -14.73 -4.70 -19.83
N GLN A 178 -15.58 -5.72 -19.76
CA GLN A 178 -16.53 -5.87 -18.67
C GLN A 178 -15.86 -6.42 -17.40
N TRP A 179 -16.13 -5.77 -16.29
CA TRP A 179 -15.72 -6.15 -14.94
C TRP A 179 -16.94 -6.34 -14.07
N LYS A 180 -16.91 -7.38 -13.25
CA LYS A 180 -17.94 -7.69 -12.27
C LYS A 180 -17.46 -7.37 -10.89
N TYR A 181 -18.32 -6.76 -10.09
CA TYR A 181 -18.09 -6.46 -8.68
C TYR A 181 -19.20 -7.13 -7.89
N TYR A 182 -18.81 -7.73 -6.77
CA TYR A 182 -19.69 -8.51 -5.92
C TYR A 182 -19.76 -7.87 -4.54
N ASN A 183 -20.89 -8.00 -3.86
CA ASN A 183 -21.02 -7.62 -2.46
C ASN A 183 -20.47 -8.74 -1.54
N LYS A 184 -20.43 -8.49 -0.22
CA LYS A 184 -19.95 -9.49 0.75
C LYS A 184 -20.81 -10.75 0.83
N ASN A 185 -22.05 -10.71 0.36
CA ASN A 185 -22.92 -11.88 0.27
C ASN A 185 -22.64 -12.74 -0.98
N GLY A 186 -21.75 -12.29 -1.87
CA GLY A 186 -21.39 -12.97 -3.12
C GLY A 186 -22.32 -12.65 -4.30
N GLU A 187 -23.24 -11.70 -4.14
CA GLU A 187 -24.15 -11.27 -5.22
C GLU A 187 -23.49 -10.19 -6.07
N ILE A 188 -23.85 -10.09 -7.36
CA ILE A 188 -23.35 -9.02 -8.23
C ILE A 188 -23.89 -7.68 -7.74
N ASP A 189 -22.98 -6.83 -7.26
CA ASP A 189 -23.25 -5.46 -6.85
C ASP A 189 -23.24 -4.50 -8.05
N SER A 190 -22.27 -4.65 -8.96
CA SER A 190 -22.20 -3.83 -10.16
C SER A 190 -21.43 -4.45 -11.32
N LEU A 191 -21.74 -3.98 -12.53
CA LEU A 191 -21.00 -4.25 -13.76
C LEU A 191 -20.44 -2.94 -14.30
N LYS A 192 -19.17 -2.94 -14.68
CA LYS A 192 -18.52 -1.76 -15.28
C LYS A 192 -17.77 -2.15 -16.55
N VAL A 193 -17.74 -1.25 -17.52
CA VAL A 193 -16.96 -1.44 -18.75
C VAL A 193 -15.81 -0.45 -18.77
N TYR A 194 -14.58 -0.96 -18.82
CA TYR A 194 -13.36 -0.16 -18.86
C TYR A 194 -12.85 0.00 -20.29
N SER A 195 -12.81 1.25 -20.74
CA SER A 195 -12.14 1.66 -21.98
C SER A 195 -10.66 1.94 -21.71
N VAL A 196 -9.84 2.06 -22.77
CA VAL A 196 -8.42 2.43 -22.66
C VAL A 196 -8.23 3.79 -21.95
N LYS A 197 -9.19 4.72 -22.06
CA LYS A 197 -9.09 6.06 -21.44
C LYS A 197 -9.38 6.07 -19.95
N ASP A 198 -10.18 5.13 -19.48
CA ASP A 198 -10.58 4.99 -18.07
C ASP A 198 -9.95 3.77 -17.41
N SER A 199 -8.93 3.19 -18.05
CA SER A 199 -8.34 1.93 -17.64
C SER A 199 -7.65 2.07 -16.29
N VAL A 200 -7.94 1.14 -15.39
CA VAL A 200 -7.46 1.16 -14.01
C VAL A 200 -6.27 0.23 -13.88
N ASP A 201 -5.16 0.70 -13.31
CA ASP A 201 -3.98 -0.12 -13.05
C ASP A 201 -4.27 -1.07 -11.87
N VAL A 202 -4.33 -2.38 -12.12
CA VAL A 202 -4.72 -3.36 -11.10
C VAL A 202 -3.64 -3.59 -10.04
N ARG A 203 -2.41 -3.13 -10.28
CA ARG A 203 -1.29 -3.34 -9.35
C ARG A 203 -1.47 -2.55 -8.07
N PHE A 204 -2.02 -1.35 -8.18
CA PHE A 204 -2.11 -0.41 -7.07
C PHE A 204 -3.50 -0.45 -6.45
N PRO A 205 -3.61 -0.18 -5.13
CA PRO A 205 -4.91 -0.09 -4.48
C PRO A 205 -5.82 0.90 -5.17
N HIS A 206 -7.00 0.42 -5.54
CA HIS A 206 -8.01 1.15 -6.30
C HIS A 206 -8.21 2.55 -5.75
N CYS A 207 -8.55 2.68 -4.48
CA CYS A 207 -8.92 4.01 -4.00
C CYS A 207 -7.77 4.96 -3.70
N ILE A 208 -6.50 4.53 -3.77
CA ILE A 208 -5.40 5.48 -3.62
C ILE A 208 -5.24 6.30 -4.88
N PHE A 209 -5.10 5.61 -6.02
CA PHE A 209 -4.68 6.21 -7.28
C PHE A 209 -5.79 6.21 -8.34
N ASN A 210 -6.89 5.48 -8.11
CA ASN A 210 -8.07 5.52 -8.94
C ASN A 210 -9.23 6.24 -8.24
N LYS A 211 -9.56 7.44 -8.73
CA LYS A 211 -10.59 8.32 -8.14
C LYS A 211 -12.02 7.81 -8.31
N LYS A 212 -12.26 6.83 -9.21
CA LYS A 212 -13.60 6.37 -9.59
C LYS A 212 -14.00 5.04 -8.94
N GLU A 213 -13.13 4.45 -8.13
CA GLU A 213 -13.39 3.19 -7.44
C GLU A 213 -13.45 3.38 -5.92
N PRO A 214 -14.39 2.71 -5.24
CA PRO A 214 -14.52 2.79 -3.79
C PRO A 214 -13.31 2.16 -3.08
N CYS A 215 -13.04 2.63 -1.86
CA CYS A 215 -12.13 1.94 -0.94
C CYS A 215 -12.90 0.79 -0.30
N TYR A 216 -12.48 -0.45 -0.57
CA TYR A 216 -12.94 -1.65 0.14
C TYR A 216 -11.92 -2.09 1.17
#